data_AF-A0A1W1I6H0-F1
#
_entry.id   AF-A0A1W1I6H0-F1
#
_cell.length_a   1.000
_cell.length_b   1.000
_cell.length_c   1.000
_cell.angle_alpha   90.00
_cell.angle_beta   90.00
_cell.angle_gamma   90.00
#
_symmetry.space_group_name_H-M   'P 1'
#
loop_
_entity.id
_entity.type
_entity.pdbx_description
1 polymer ?
#
loop_
_entity_poly.entity_id
_entity_poly.type
_entity_poly.pdbx_seq_one_letter_code
_entity_poly.pdbx_strand_id
1 'polypeptide(L)'
;MADAFSIRDPMIVEVESNENCETSFFARFKETGPARPIVHVRLFERNPAGEWYDVTGWSEHPALPACQAFAQPIEDSGAGLAYLVYGGIYGLRFKAAGSAEPWSLASPHQWGEAYLSLASDRDLRYAVPPKI
;
A
#
# COMPACT_ATOMS: atom_id res chain seq x y z
N MET A 1 10.75 -20.43 -33.03
CA MET A 1 9.63 -20.50 -32.06
C MET A 1 10.03 -19.58 -30.92
N ALA A 2 9.74 -18.29 -31.07
CA ALA A 2 10.07 -17.30 -30.05
C ALA A 2 8.99 -17.42 -28.97
N ASP A 3 9.38 -17.84 -27.78
CA ASP A 3 8.55 -17.64 -26.59
C ASP A 3 8.21 -16.15 -26.55
N ALA A 4 6.92 -15.86 -26.71
CA ALA A 4 6.39 -14.55 -26.38
C ALA A 4 6.55 -14.40 -24.87
N PHE A 5 7.72 -13.91 -24.44
CA PHE A 5 7.86 -13.22 -23.17
C PHE A 5 6.71 -12.23 -23.14
N SER A 6 5.66 -12.55 -22.40
CA SER A 6 4.67 -11.58 -21.99
C SER A 6 5.45 -10.61 -21.12
N ILE A 7 5.99 -9.57 -21.77
CA ILE A 7 6.43 -8.37 -21.09
C ILE A 7 5.14 -7.79 -20.54
N ARG A 8 4.73 -8.28 -19.36
CA ARG A 8 3.68 -7.61 -18.61
C ARG A 8 4.19 -6.21 -18.37
N ASP A 9 3.38 -5.21 -18.69
CA ASP A 9 3.72 -3.84 -18.39
C ASP A 9 4.06 -3.78 -16.91
N PRO A 10 5.26 -3.30 -16.55
CA PRO A 10 5.70 -3.30 -15.17
C PRO A 10 4.71 -2.49 -14.35
N MET A 11 4.36 -3.00 -13.17
CA MET A 11 3.57 -2.24 -12.21
C MET A 11 4.23 -0.89 -11.92
N ILE A 12 3.51 0.20 -12.20
CA ILE A 12 3.95 1.57 -11.89
C ILE A 12 3.24 2.02 -10.62
N VAL A 13 4.01 2.50 -9.64
CA VAL A 13 3.47 3.28 -8.52
C VAL A 13 3.90 4.71 -8.72
N GLU A 14 2.89 5.58 -8.82
CA GLU A 14 3.04 7.01 -8.90
C GLU A 14 2.25 7.65 -7.77
N VAL A 15 2.93 8.50 -6.99
CA VAL A 15 2.35 9.27 -5.90
C VAL A 15 2.74 10.72 -6.08
N GLU A 16 1.73 11.58 -6.13
CA GLU A 16 1.93 13.02 -6.18
C GLU A 16 2.14 13.60 -4.78
N SER A 17 3.02 14.58 -4.68
CA SER A 17 3.23 15.32 -3.43
C SER A 17 1.97 16.08 -3.04
N ASN A 18 1.46 15.87 -1.84
CA ASN A 18 0.26 16.51 -1.30
C ASN A 18 0.30 16.52 0.24
N GLU A 19 -0.74 17.04 0.89
CA GLU A 19 -0.84 17.08 2.37
C GLU A 19 -0.79 15.70 3.04
N ASN A 20 -1.10 14.62 2.32
CA ASN A 20 -0.96 13.25 2.81
C ASN A 20 0.49 12.77 2.78
N CYS A 21 1.21 13.08 1.71
CA CYS A 21 2.58 12.63 1.46
C CYS A 21 3.34 13.75 0.76
N GLU A 22 4.27 14.39 1.46
CA GLU A 22 5.01 15.54 0.93
C GLU A 22 5.97 15.14 -0.21
N THR A 23 6.33 13.86 -0.29
CA THR A 23 7.29 13.33 -1.26
C THR A 23 6.56 12.77 -2.47
N SER A 24 6.90 13.25 -3.67
CA SER A 24 6.48 12.59 -4.90
C SER A 24 7.29 11.31 -5.11
N PHE A 25 6.63 10.27 -5.61
CA PHE A 25 7.26 8.99 -5.86
C PHE A 25 6.86 8.46 -7.23
N PHE A 26 7.84 7.94 -7.96
CA PHE A 26 7.61 7.25 -9.21
C PHE A 26 8.57 6.06 -9.29
N ALA A 27 8.03 4.85 -9.31
CA ALA A 27 8.83 3.66 -9.52
C ALA A 27 8.09 2.59 -10.30
N ARG A 28 8.89 1.74 -10.94
CA ARG A 28 8.45 0.54 -11.65
C ARG A 28 8.88 -0.67 -10.87
N PHE A 29 7.95 -1.59 -10.65
CA PHE A 29 8.16 -2.85 -9.97
C PHE A 29 7.84 -4.00 -10.91
N LYS A 30 8.52 -5.12 -10.70
CA LYS A 30 8.25 -6.36 -11.43
C LYS A 30 7.30 -7.21 -10.60
N GLU A 31 6.02 -7.22 -10.95
CA GLU A 31 5.04 -8.03 -10.26
C GLU A 31 5.21 -9.53 -10.53
N THR A 32 4.95 -10.34 -9.50
CA THR A 32 5.01 -11.80 -9.58
C THR A 32 3.63 -12.45 -9.42
N GLY A 33 2.60 -11.64 -9.13
CA GLY A 33 1.22 -12.10 -8.92
C GLY A 33 0.21 -10.95 -8.89
N PRO A 34 -1.09 -11.26 -8.71
CA PRO A 34 -2.15 -10.25 -8.73
C PRO A 34 -2.15 -9.39 -7.46
N ALA A 35 -2.55 -8.12 -7.62
CA ALA A 35 -2.87 -7.24 -6.50
C ALA A 35 -4.09 -7.75 -5.72
N ARG A 36 -4.04 -7.65 -4.40
CA ARG A 36 -5.12 -8.05 -3.50
C ARG A 36 -5.46 -6.90 -2.56
N PRO A 37 -6.75 -6.61 -2.33
CA PRO A 37 -7.15 -5.55 -1.42
C PRO A 37 -6.73 -5.90 0.02
N ILE A 38 -6.25 -4.91 0.76
CA ILE A 38 -5.84 -5.03 2.16
C ILE A 38 -6.52 -4.00 3.04
N VAL A 39 -6.57 -4.29 4.34
CA VAL A 39 -7.17 -3.40 5.35
C VAL A 39 -6.23 -3.11 6.52
N HIS A 40 -5.24 -3.98 6.77
CA HIS A 40 -4.23 -3.72 7.79
C HIS A 40 -2.84 -4.11 7.30
N VAL A 41 -1.86 -3.38 7.81
CA VAL A 41 -0.43 -3.71 7.71
C VAL A 41 0.17 -3.82 9.11
N ARG A 42 1.21 -4.63 9.25
CA ARG A 42 2.01 -4.68 10.45
C ARG A 42 3.34 -3.96 10.22
N LEU A 43 3.64 -2.96 11.04
CA LEU A 43 4.85 -2.16 10.94
C LEU A 43 5.70 -2.31 12.20
N PHE A 44 7.02 -2.24 12.03
CA PHE A 44 8.00 -2.50 13.10
C PHE A 44 8.84 -1.27 13.47
N GLU A 45 8.65 -0.13 12.80
CA GLU A 45 9.47 1.07 12.97
C GLU A 45 9.36 1.67 14.38
N ARG A 46 8.13 1.76 14.90
CA ARG A 46 7.87 2.33 16.24
C ARG A 46 7.96 1.30 17.36
N ASN A 47 7.73 0.03 17.03
CA ASN A 47 7.71 -1.07 17.99
C ASN A 47 8.34 -2.32 17.36
N PRO A 48 9.49 -2.81 17.87
CA PRO A 48 10.13 -4.02 17.37
C PRO A 48 9.27 -5.29 17.51
N ALA A 49 8.28 -5.28 18.40
CA ALA A 49 7.30 -6.37 18.51
C ALA A 49 6.27 -6.38 17.35
N GLY A 50 6.24 -5.33 16.52
CA GLY A 50 5.36 -5.17 15.37
C GLY A 50 3.94 -4.82 15.77
N GLU A 51 3.46 -3.66 15.34
CA GLU A 51 2.11 -3.17 15.60
C GLU A 51 1.24 -3.18 14.34
N TRP A 52 -0.04 -3.47 14.52
CA TRP A 52 -1.02 -3.44 13.44
C TRP A 52 -1.58 -2.03 13.28
N TYR A 53 -1.68 -1.60 12.03
CA TYR A 53 -2.27 -0.33 11.63
C TYR A 53 -3.34 -0.58 10.58
N ASP A 54 -4.44 0.17 10.67
CA ASP A 54 -5.40 0.26 9.58
C ASP A 54 -4.72 1.02 8.44
N VAL A 55 -4.95 0.57 7.21
CA VAL A 55 -4.41 1.20 6.00
C VAL A 55 -5.51 1.46 4.98
N THR A 56 -5.43 2.62 4.33
CA THR A 56 -6.25 2.97 3.18
C THR A 56 -5.38 3.66 2.14
N GLY A 57 -5.76 3.63 0.88
CA GLY A 57 -5.23 4.53 -0.13
C GLY A 57 -5.81 5.93 0.02
N TRP A 58 -5.09 6.93 -0.47
CA TRP A 58 -5.55 8.31 -0.55
C TRP A 58 -5.64 8.76 -2.01
N SER A 59 -6.75 9.39 -2.36
CA SER A 59 -7.05 9.86 -3.72
C SER A 59 -7.32 11.35 -3.73
N GLU A 60 -7.37 11.92 -4.93
CA GLU A 60 -7.74 13.32 -5.17
C GLU A 60 -9.22 13.62 -4.94
N HIS A 61 -10.07 12.62 -4.68
CA HIS A 61 -11.50 12.83 -4.60
C HIS A 61 -11.88 13.62 -3.33
N PRO A 62 -12.40 14.87 -3.45
CA PRO A 62 -12.50 15.78 -2.31
C PRO A 62 -13.51 15.36 -1.25
N ALA A 63 -14.58 14.65 -1.64
CA ALA A 63 -15.62 14.20 -0.69
C ALA A 63 -15.39 12.80 -0.11
N LEU A 64 -14.54 12.00 -0.75
CA LEU A 64 -14.28 10.59 -0.39
C LEU A 64 -12.83 10.26 -0.75
N PRO A 65 -11.85 10.88 -0.06
CA PRO A 65 -10.46 10.76 -0.44
C PRO A 65 -9.90 9.38 -0.14
N ALA A 66 -10.41 8.70 0.90
CA ALA A 66 -10.01 7.34 1.24
C ALA A 66 -10.48 6.33 0.18
N CYS A 67 -9.54 5.57 -0.38
CA CYS A 67 -9.79 4.50 -1.36
C CYS A 67 -9.14 3.19 -0.92
N GLN A 68 -9.46 2.08 -1.60
CA GLN A 68 -8.93 0.76 -1.27
C GLN A 68 -7.39 0.72 -1.41
N ALA A 69 -6.69 0.26 -0.37
CA ALA A 69 -5.27 -0.09 -0.46
C ALA A 69 -5.10 -1.51 -1.00
N PHE A 70 -4.02 -1.75 -1.73
CA PHE A 70 -3.70 -3.04 -2.33
C PHE A 70 -2.31 -3.50 -1.92
N ALA A 71 -2.13 -4.82 -1.84
CA ALA A 71 -0.83 -5.45 -1.77
C ALA A 71 -0.63 -6.34 -2.99
N GLN A 72 0.52 -6.20 -3.64
CA GLN A 72 0.89 -6.99 -4.80
C GLN A 72 2.28 -7.61 -4.58
N PRO A 73 2.45 -8.92 -4.80
CA PRO A 73 3.77 -9.52 -4.71
C PRO A 73 4.63 -9.04 -5.88
N ILE A 74 5.86 -8.62 -5.56
CA ILE A 74 6.85 -8.10 -6.49
C ILE A 74 8.17 -8.84 -6.30
N GLU A 75 9.00 -8.83 -7.34
CA GLU A 75 10.39 -9.22 -7.25
C GLU A 75 11.22 -8.01 -6.82
N ASP A 76 11.90 -8.11 -5.69
CA ASP A 76 12.83 -7.09 -5.22
C ASP A 76 14.26 -7.61 -5.37
N SER A 77 15.08 -6.84 -6.09
CA SER A 77 16.40 -7.22 -6.59
C SER A 77 17.44 -7.60 -5.51
N GLY A 78 17.14 -7.37 -4.22
CA GLY A 78 17.95 -7.84 -3.08
C GLY A 78 17.31 -8.92 -2.19
N ALA A 79 15.98 -8.99 -2.10
CA ALA A 79 15.26 -9.85 -1.16
C ALA A 79 14.55 -11.06 -1.81
N GLY A 80 14.51 -11.12 -3.14
CA GLY A 80 13.78 -12.12 -3.90
C GLY A 80 12.32 -11.72 -4.05
N LEU A 81 11.47 -12.07 -3.09
CA LEU A 81 10.03 -11.74 -3.09
C LEU A 81 9.69 -10.75 -1.98
N ALA A 82 8.96 -9.70 -2.35
CA ALA A 82 8.40 -8.72 -1.42
C ALA A 82 6.93 -8.43 -1.77
N TYR A 83 6.22 -7.75 -0.88
CA TYR A 83 4.85 -7.31 -1.07
C TYR A 83 4.82 -5.79 -1.09
N LEU A 84 4.53 -5.25 -2.26
CA LEU A 84 4.34 -3.84 -2.47
C LEU A 84 2.93 -3.45 -2.04
N VAL A 85 2.83 -2.58 -1.05
CA VAL A 85 1.59 -1.96 -0.63
C VAL A 85 1.48 -0.59 -1.26
N TYR A 86 0.36 -0.32 -1.91
CA TYR A 86 0.10 0.94 -2.60
C TYR A 86 -1.39 1.29 -2.54
N GLY A 87 -1.69 2.56 -2.80
CA GLY A 87 -3.02 3.13 -2.68
C GLY A 87 -3.41 3.96 -3.90
N GLY A 88 -4.13 5.05 -3.66
CA GLY A 88 -4.44 6.02 -4.70
C GLY A 88 -3.24 6.92 -5.02
N ILE A 89 -3.48 7.90 -5.90
CA ILE A 89 -2.45 8.82 -6.40
C ILE A 89 -1.81 9.71 -5.34
N TYR A 90 -2.41 9.80 -4.15
CA TYR A 90 -1.88 10.54 -3.01
C TYR A 90 -1.24 9.62 -1.96
N GLY A 91 -1.00 8.36 -2.31
CA GLY A 91 -0.29 7.38 -1.50
C GLY A 91 -1.20 6.59 -0.57
N LEU A 92 -0.65 6.20 0.58
CA LEU A 92 -1.29 5.47 1.66
C LEU A 92 -1.54 6.39 2.85
N ARG A 93 -2.55 6.07 3.65
CA ARG A 93 -2.80 6.67 4.97
C ARG A 93 -2.93 5.57 6.02
N PHE A 94 -2.36 5.81 7.19
CA PHE A 94 -2.34 4.87 8.30
C PHE A 94 -2.94 5.48 9.55
N LYS A 95 -3.51 4.62 10.39
CA LYS A 95 -3.91 4.94 11.76
C LYS A 95 -3.80 3.69 12.63
N ALA A 96 -3.76 3.87 13.96
CA ALA A 96 -3.75 2.75 14.91
C ALA A 96 -4.93 1.79 14.64
N ALA A 97 -4.67 0.48 14.63
CA ALA A 97 -5.69 -0.50 14.30
C ALA A 97 -6.89 -0.42 15.25
N GLY A 98 -8.09 -0.40 14.69
CA GLY A 98 -9.33 -0.29 15.47
C GLY A 98 -9.63 1.12 15.99
N SER A 99 -8.88 2.14 15.56
CA SER A 99 -9.20 3.54 15.88
C SER A 99 -10.56 3.93 15.29
N ALA A 100 -11.45 4.45 16.14
CA ALA A 100 -12.74 4.98 15.73
C ALA A 100 -12.64 6.36 15.04
N GLU A 101 -11.45 6.97 14.99
CA GLU A 101 -11.26 8.25 14.32
C GLU A 101 -11.56 8.14 12.82
N PRO A 102 -12.30 9.10 12.24
CA PRO A 102 -12.44 9.18 10.80
C PRO A 102 -11.09 9.46 10.15
N TRP A 103 -10.92 9.02 8.91
CA TRP A 103 -9.73 9.35 8.13
C TRP A 103 -9.61 10.86 7.94
N SER A 104 -8.46 11.41 8.28
CA SER A 104 -8.22 12.86 8.21
C SER A 104 -6.74 13.18 8.04
N LEU A 105 -6.48 14.15 7.18
CA LEU A 105 -5.15 14.75 7.00
C LEU A 105 -4.73 15.58 8.22
N ALA A 106 -5.69 16.14 8.94
CA ALA A 106 -5.45 16.98 10.11
C ALA A 106 -5.25 16.21 11.42
N SER A 107 -5.51 14.89 11.45
CA SER A 107 -5.29 14.10 12.67
C SER A 107 -3.80 13.80 12.84
N PRO A 108 -3.17 14.19 13.96
CA PRO A 108 -1.76 13.90 14.22
C PRO A 108 -1.51 12.42 14.58
N HIS A 109 -2.57 11.64 14.79
CA HIS A 109 -2.50 10.19 15.02
C HIS A 109 -2.50 9.39 13.72
N GLN A 110 -2.56 10.09 12.59
CA GLN A 110 -2.58 9.53 11.25
C GLN A 110 -1.42 10.12 10.45
N TRP A 111 -0.84 9.31 9.57
CA TRP A 111 0.24 9.74 8.69
C TRP A 111 0.08 9.07 7.34
N GLY A 112 0.78 9.58 6.33
CA GLY A 112 0.80 9.00 5.00
C GLY A 112 2.19 8.59 4.57
N GLU A 113 2.24 7.61 3.68
CA GLU A 113 3.46 7.15 3.00
C GLU A 113 3.15 6.98 1.52
N ALA A 114 4.14 7.10 0.65
CA ALA A 114 3.93 6.88 -0.78
C ALA A 114 3.56 5.40 -1.06
N TYR A 115 4.34 4.48 -0.51
CA TYR A 115 4.15 3.05 -0.62
C TYR A 115 4.84 2.35 0.55
N LEU A 116 4.58 1.06 0.74
CA LEU A 116 5.38 0.22 1.63
C LEU A 116 5.88 -1.01 0.89
N SER A 117 7.08 -1.48 1.24
CA SER A 117 7.59 -2.79 0.81
C SER A 117 7.68 -3.68 2.04
N LEU A 118 6.93 -4.78 2.06
CA LEU A 118 6.91 -5.74 3.15
C LEU A 118 7.57 -7.05 2.72
N ALA A 119 8.39 -7.63 3.59
CA ALA A 119 9.09 -8.88 3.27
C ALA A 119 8.17 -10.12 3.29
N SER A 120 7.01 -10.04 3.93
CA SER A 120 6.11 -11.19 4.11
C SER A 120 4.64 -10.78 4.09
N ASP A 121 3.79 -11.64 3.54
CA ASP A 121 2.33 -11.51 3.62
C ASP A 121 1.77 -11.71 5.03
N ARG A 122 2.57 -12.24 5.96
CA ARG A 122 2.19 -12.38 7.37
C ARG A 122 1.97 -11.03 8.06
N ASP A 123 2.54 -9.97 7.48
CA ASP A 123 2.38 -8.59 7.92
C ASP A 123 1.23 -7.88 7.19
N LEU A 124 0.40 -8.62 6.44
CA LEU A 124 -0.77 -8.12 5.74
C LEU A 124 -2.05 -8.78 6.26
N ARG A 125 -3.11 -7.99 6.36
CA ARG A 125 -4.49 -8.51 6.44
C ARG A 125 -5.25 -8.08 5.21
N TYR A 126 -5.56 -9.06 4.37
CA TYR A 126 -6.37 -8.86 3.17
C TYR A 126 -7.81 -8.51 3.54
N ALA A 127 -8.43 -7.64 2.74
CA ALA A 127 -9.87 -7.49 2.77
C ALA A 127 -10.48 -8.85 2.38
N VAL A 128 -11.42 -9.35 3.18
CA VAL A 128 -12.14 -10.57 2.83
C VAL A 128 -12.86 -10.30 1.50
N PRO A 129 -12.82 -11.21 0.49
CA PRO A 129 -13.68 -11.04 -0.66
C PRO A 129 -15.14 -10.98 -0.19
N PRO A 130 -16.02 -10.17 -0.81
CA PRO A 130 -17.44 -10.36 -0.57
C PRO A 130 -17.77 -11.84 -0.84
N LYS A 131 -18.36 -12.51 0.16
CA LYS A 131 -18.91 -13.85 -0.04
C LYS A 131 -19.97 -13.72 -1.13
N ILE A 132 -19.83 -14.54 -2.17
CA ILE A 132 -20.78 -14.70 -3.28
C ILE A 132 -22.16 -15.01 -2.72
#